data_AF-A0A3N4K4D2-F1
#
_entry.id   AF-A0A3N4K4D2-F1
#
_cell.length_a   1.000
_cell.length_b   1.000
_cell.length_c   1.000
_cell.angle_alpha   90.00
_cell.angle_beta   90.00
_cell.angle_gamma   90.00
#
_symmetry.space_group_name_H-M   'P 1'
#
loop_
_entity.id
_entity.type
_entity.pdbx_description
1 polymer ?
#
loop_
_entity_poly.entity_id
_entity_poly.type
_entity_poly.pdbx_seq_one_letter_code
_entity_poly.pdbx_strand_id
1 'polypeptide(L)'
;SKTPSNWPPEITYLTRPHLSKSLPAETLTHLSLSSTSSSTTSTPSPLVKIRKITDPAHPAFGQLGLFAAKTLSARSFILDYLGYVHDDNDLDESSDYDLCLDRELRVGVDARRMGNEGRMVNDYRGVPGFVRANVVFETRRVGGGDRGEVRMGLWVGSKDVKKGAELCVSYGKGFWKERLKE
;
A
#
# COMPACT_ATOMS: atom_id res chain seq x y z
N SER A 1 1.30 -20.19 0.28
CA SER A 1 0.75 -19.25 1.27
C SER A 1 -0.74 -19.11 1.03
N LYS A 2 -1.54 -18.81 2.05
CA LYS A 2 -2.98 -18.57 1.88
C LYS A 2 -3.17 -17.14 1.38
N THR A 3 -3.77 -16.97 0.21
CA THR A 3 -4.15 -15.65 -0.31
C THR A 3 -5.48 -15.19 0.31
N PRO A 4 -5.72 -13.88 0.43
CA PRO A 4 -7.03 -13.38 0.85
C PRO A 4 -8.10 -13.69 -0.20
N SER A 5 -9.36 -13.74 0.24
CA SER A 5 -10.51 -13.81 -0.67
C SER A 5 -10.52 -12.60 -1.61
N ASN A 6 -10.92 -12.81 -2.87
CA ASN A 6 -10.92 -11.81 -3.95
C ASN A 6 -9.54 -11.28 -4.35
N TRP A 7 -8.46 -12.00 -4.02
CA TRP A 7 -7.14 -11.69 -4.57
C TRP A 7 -7.11 -11.97 -6.08
N PRO A 8 -6.61 -11.03 -6.93
CA PRO A 8 -6.48 -11.27 -8.36
C PRO A 8 -5.46 -12.39 -8.65
N PRO A 9 -5.83 -13.42 -9.44
CA PRO A 9 -4.99 -14.60 -9.66
C PRO A 9 -3.67 -14.31 -10.39
N GLU A 10 -3.62 -13.24 -11.19
CA GLU A 10 -2.45 -12.82 -11.97
C GLU A 10 -1.42 -12.02 -11.17
N ILE A 11 -1.77 -11.59 -9.96
CA ILE A 11 -0.88 -10.78 -9.10
C ILE A 11 -0.21 -11.67 -8.06
N THR A 12 1.12 -11.59 -7.96
CA THR A 12 1.86 -12.38 -6.98
C THR A 12 1.61 -11.85 -5.56
N TYR A 13 1.03 -12.68 -4.68
CA TYR A 13 0.82 -12.29 -3.29
C TYR A 13 2.13 -12.35 -2.49
N LEU A 14 2.49 -11.24 -1.84
CA LEU A 14 3.69 -11.07 -1.05
C LEU A 14 3.38 -11.12 0.45
N THR A 15 4.32 -11.69 1.22
CA THR A 15 4.30 -11.70 2.68
C THR A 15 5.50 -10.97 3.30
N ARG A 16 6.37 -10.42 2.43
CA ARG A 16 7.56 -9.60 2.74
C ARG A 16 7.89 -8.75 1.51
N PRO A 17 8.66 -7.66 1.65
CA PRO A 17 9.11 -6.87 0.49
C PRO A 17 9.90 -7.72 -0.51
N HIS A 18 9.77 -7.41 -1.80
CA HIS A 18 10.55 -8.03 -2.86
C HIS A 18 11.58 -7.02 -3.34
N LEU A 19 12.87 -7.28 -3.11
CA LEU A 19 13.92 -6.30 -3.42
C LEU A 19 14.44 -6.47 -4.84
N SER A 20 14.57 -5.36 -5.58
CA SER A 20 15.30 -5.34 -6.83
C SER A 20 16.79 -5.63 -6.61
N LYS A 21 17.41 -6.24 -7.62
CA LYS A 21 18.87 -6.45 -7.67
C LYS A 21 19.64 -5.19 -8.01
N SER A 22 18.98 -4.14 -8.52
CA SER A 22 19.63 -2.85 -8.82
C SER A 22 19.95 -2.05 -7.57
N LEU A 23 19.25 -2.31 -6.45
CA LEU A 23 19.38 -1.55 -5.21
C LEU A 23 20.84 -1.54 -4.70
N PRO A 24 21.45 -0.36 -4.54
CA PRO A 24 22.80 -0.25 -3.99
C PRO A 24 22.89 -0.79 -2.56
N ALA A 25 24.05 -1.35 -2.20
CA ALA A 25 24.30 -1.86 -0.85
C ALA A 25 24.15 -0.79 0.24
N GLU A 26 24.49 0.46 -0.07
CA GLU A 26 24.32 1.61 0.82
C GLU A 26 22.83 1.87 1.10
N THR A 27 21.99 1.86 0.07
CA THR A 27 20.52 1.99 0.19
C THR A 27 19.93 0.88 1.06
N LEU A 28 20.32 -0.37 0.80
CA LEU A 28 19.88 -1.52 1.60
C LEU A 28 20.28 -1.36 3.07
N THR A 29 21.50 -0.90 3.33
CA THR A 29 22.01 -0.66 4.70
C THR A 29 21.24 0.46 5.40
N HIS A 30 21.05 1.60 4.74
CA HIS A 30 20.37 2.77 5.30
C HIS A 30 18.92 2.48 5.67
N LEU A 31 18.21 1.78 4.78
CA LEU A 31 16.81 1.38 5.00
C LEU A 31 16.68 0.10 5.82
N SER A 32 17.80 -0.53 6.19
CA SER A 32 17.84 -1.82 6.89
C SER A 32 17.02 -2.91 6.18
N LEU A 33 17.01 -2.87 4.84
CA LEU A 33 16.31 -3.81 3.98
C LEU A 33 17.17 -5.06 3.80
N SER A 34 16.57 -6.23 3.99
CA SER A 34 17.24 -7.51 3.77
C SER A 34 16.29 -8.52 3.16
N SER A 35 16.77 -9.23 2.14
CA SER A 35 16.06 -10.36 1.52
C SER A 35 15.76 -11.49 2.50
N THR A 36 16.50 -11.56 3.61
CA THR A 36 16.41 -12.58 4.66
C THR A 36 15.70 -12.08 5.91
N SER A 37 15.18 -10.84 5.94
CA SER A 37 14.50 -10.32 7.14
C SER A 37 13.28 -11.17 7.49
N SER A 38 13.24 -11.62 8.74
CA SER A 38 12.18 -12.49 9.28
C SER A 38 11.00 -11.68 9.85
N SER A 39 10.98 -10.36 9.64
CA SER A 39 9.93 -9.41 10.03
C SER A 39 8.66 -9.69 9.20
N THR A 40 8.04 -10.82 9.49
CA THR A 40 6.82 -11.31 8.87
C THR A 40 5.65 -10.49 9.39
N THR A 41 4.90 -9.89 8.47
CA THR A 41 3.58 -9.34 8.79
C THR A 41 2.58 -10.47 8.94
N SER A 42 1.58 -10.30 9.80
CA SER A 42 0.43 -11.21 9.83
C SER A 42 -0.34 -11.07 8.51
N THR A 43 -0.05 -11.99 7.57
CA THR A 43 -0.65 -12.04 6.24
C THR A 43 -1.43 -13.34 6.03
N PRO A 44 -2.67 -13.30 5.51
CA PRO A 44 -3.46 -12.10 5.23
C PRO A 44 -3.83 -11.29 6.47
N SER A 45 -3.96 -9.97 6.33
CA SER A 45 -4.30 -9.08 7.45
C SER A 45 -5.74 -9.32 7.90
N PRO A 46 -5.99 -9.61 9.19
CA PRO A 46 -7.34 -9.82 9.71
C PRO A 46 -8.13 -8.50 9.85
N LEU A 47 -7.48 -7.35 9.59
CA LEU A 47 -8.08 -6.02 9.75
C LEU A 47 -8.84 -5.56 8.51
N VAL A 48 -8.62 -6.19 7.36
CA VAL A 48 -9.15 -5.76 6.07
C VAL A 48 -9.78 -6.89 5.28
N LYS A 49 -10.59 -6.53 4.29
CA LYS A 49 -11.16 -7.43 3.28
C LYS A 49 -11.13 -6.76 1.92
N ILE A 50 -10.89 -7.55 0.89
CA ILE A 50 -11.00 -7.11 -0.51
C ILE A 50 -12.42 -7.39 -0.98
N ARG A 51 -13.07 -6.39 -1.59
CA ARG A 51 -14.42 -6.53 -2.14
C ARG A 51 -14.49 -5.87 -3.51
N LYS A 52 -15.35 -6.41 -4.39
CA LYS A 52 -15.73 -5.73 -5.62
C LYS A 52 -16.59 -4.51 -5.32
N ILE A 53 -16.32 -3.41 -6.01
CA ILE A 53 -17.09 -2.18 -5.94
C ILE A 53 -18.25 -2.30 -6.92
N THR A 54 -19.46 -2.20 -6.40
CA THR A 54 -20.70 -2.42 -7.16
C THR A 54 -21.58 -1.17 -7.26
N ASP A 55 -21.17 -0.07 -6.61
CA ASP A 55 -21.88 1.20 -6.72
C ASP A 55 -21.49 1.88 -8.05
N PRO A 56 -22.43 2.11 -8.99
CA PRO A 56 -22.14 2.74 -10.27
C PRO A 56 -21.71 4.21 -10.15
N ALA A 57 -21.95 4.87 -9.02
CA ALA A 57 -21.47 6.23 -8.77
C ALA A 57 -20.00 6.26 -8.30
N HIS A 58 -19.41 5.12 -7.98
CA HIS A 58 -18.03 5.03 -7.53
C HIS A 58 -17.05 5.12 -8.71
N PRO A 59 -15.97 5.94 -8.65
CA PRO A 59 -14.99 6.07 -9.75
C PRO A 59 -14.36 4.74 -10.16
N ALA A 60 -14.10 3.86 -9.18
CA ALA A 60 -13.62 2.50 -9.38
C ALA A 60 -14.74 1.44 -9.53
N PHE A 61 -15.92 1.80 -10.06
CA PHE A 61 -17.01 0.84 -10.29
C PHE A 61 -16.55 -0.37 -11.10
N GLY A 62 -16.87 -1.57 -10.62
CA GLY A 62 -16.46 -2.83 -11.23
C GLY A 62 -15.06 -3.31 -10.81
N GLN A 63 -14.24 -2.46 -10.20
CA GLN A 63 -12.91 -2.82 -9.69
C GLN A 63 -12.98 -3.33 -8.24
N LEU A 64 -11.81 -3.52 -7.62
CA LEU A 64 -11.69 -3.94 -6.22
C LEU A 64 -11.42 -2.74 -5.31
N GLY A 65 -11.86 -2.84 -4.07
CA GLY A 65 -11.55 -1.89 -2.99
C GLY A 65 -11.14 -2.61 -1.71
N LEU A 66 -10.48 -1.87 -0.82
CA LEU A 66 -10.05 -2.33 0.49
C LEU A 66 -11.04 -1.86 1.56
N PHE A 67 -11.56 -2.78 2.38
CA PHE A 67 -12.60 -2.47 3.37
C PHE A 67 -12.20 -2.93 4.77
N ALA A 68 -12.62 -2.18 5.79
CA ALA A 68 -12.39 -2.53 7.18
C ALA A 68 -13.13 -3.83 7.58
N ALA A 69 -12.42 -4.84 8.06
CA ALA A 69 -13.00 -6.11 8.51
C ALA A 69 -13.66 -6.01 9.90
N LYS A 70 -13.24 -5.01 10.69
CA LYS A 70 -13.74 -4.63 12.02
C LYS A 70 -13.61 -3.12 12.20
N THR A 71 -14.11 -2.57 13.30
CA THR A 71 -13.84 -1.15 13.63
C THR A 71 -12.34 -0.97 13.89
N LEU A 72 -11.76 0.02 13.21
CA LEU A 72 -10.35 0.37 13.33
C LEU A 72 -10.23 1.69 14.09
N SER A 73 -9.40 1.73 15.13
CA SER A 73 -9.21 2.93 15.94
C SER A 73 -8.41 4.00 15.19
N ALA A 74 -8.70 5.27 15.44
CA ALA A 74 -7.92 6.39 14.93
C ALA A 74 -6.41 6.19 15.17
N ARG A 75 -5.58 6.57 14.20
CA ARG A 75 -4.11 6.49 14.25
C ARG A 75 -3.54 5.08 14.43
N SER A 76 -4.35 4.03 14.31
CA SER A 76 -3.88 2.65 14.42
C SER A 76 -3.24 2.16 13.13
N PHE A 77 -2.24 1.28 13.27
CA PHE A 77 -1.61 0.59 12.15
C PHE A 77 -2.55 -0.47 11.55
N ILE A 78 -2.56 -0.59 10.22
CA ILE A 78 -3.41 -1.56 9.50
C ILE A 78 -2.56 -2.69 8.90
N LEU A 79 -1.64 -2.35 8.00
CA LEU A 79 -0.75 -3.29 7.31
C LEU A 79 0.43 -2.55 6.66
N ASP A 80 1.51 -3.25 6.36
CA ASP A 80 2.60 -2.72 5.53
C ASP A 80 2.17 -2.83 4.06
N TYR A 81 2.41 -1.81 3.25
CA TYR A 81 2.23 -1.86 1.79
C TYR A 81 3.41 -2.61 1.18
N LEU A 82 3.14 -3.77 0.59
CA LEU A 82 4.17 -4.62 0.01
C LEU A 82 4.12 -4.56 -1.52
N GLY A 83 5.31 -4.56 -2.12
CA GLY A 83 5.52 -4.55 -3.56
C GLY A 83 6.96 -4.88 -3.90
N TYR A 84 7.33 -4.57 -5.14
CA TYR A 84 8.69 -4.59 -5.65
C TYR A 84 9.41 -3.31 -5.23
N VAL A 85 10.46 -3.43 -4.44
CA VAL A 85 11.27 -2.30 -3.95
C VAL A 85 12.38 -2.06 -4.96
N HIS A 86 12.42 -0.88 -5.55
CA HIS A 86 13.32 -0.55 -6.64
C HIS A 86 13.94 0.85 -6.47
N ASP A 87 15.02 1.09 -7.21
CA ASP A 87 15.56 2.43 -7.48
C ASP A 87 15.07 2.92 -8.85
N ASP A 88 15.60 4.03 -9.35
CA ASP A 88 15.23 4.56 -10.68
C ASP A 88 15.68 3.67 -11.84
N ASN A 89 16.66 2.78 -11.64
CA ASN A 89 17.15 1.91 -12.72
C ASN A 89 16.17 0.78 -13.06
N ASP A 90 15.21 0.54 -12.18
CA ASP A 90 14.22 -0.54 -12.29
C ASP A 90 12.79 -0.01 -12.01
N LEU A 91 12.59 1.29 -12.29
CA LEU A 91 11.31 1.99 -12.20
C LEU A 91 10.40 1.62 -13.39
N ASP A 92 9.15 1.29 -13.10
CA ASP A 92 8.08 1.18 -14.08
C ASP A 92 7.28 2.49 -14.14
N GLU A 93 7.63 3.37 -15.08
CA GLU A 93 6.97 4.69 -15.25
C GLU A 93 5.48 4.59 -15.56
N SER A 94 4.99 3.42 -15.97
CA SER A 94 3.58 3.17 -16.27
C SER A 94 2.81 2.54 -15.11
N SER A 95 3.44 2.41 -13.93
CA SER A 95 2.80 1.88 -12.73
C SER A 95 1.97 2.93 -11.99
N ASP A 96 0.71 2.60 -11.75
CA ASP A 96 -0.21 3.34 -10.87
C ASP A 96 -0.14 2.90 -9.41
N TYR A 97 0.76 1.96 -9.11
CA TYR A 97 0.90 1.28 -7.83
C TYR A 97 2.26 1.54 -7.18
N ASP A 98 3.04 2.49 -7.70
CA ASP A 98 4.33 2.85 -7.14
C ASP A 98 4.21 3.96 -6.08
N LEU A 99 4.71 3.65 -4.88
CA LEU A 99 4.79 4.58 -3.76
C LEU A 99 6.24 4.89 -3.43
N CYS A 100 6.56 6.19 -3.32
CA CYS A 100 7.84 6.65 -2.81
C CYS A 100 8.05 6.18 -1.35
N LEU A 101 9.06 5.33 -1.12
CA LEU A 101 9.50 4.90 0.21
C LEU A 101 10.48 5.88 0.82
N ASP A 102 11.47 6.29 0.04
CA ASP A 102 12.51 7.24 0.43
C ASP A 102 12.84 8.15 -0.74
N ARG A 103 12.61 9.45 -0.57
CA ARG A 103 12.79 10.43 -1.64
C ARG A 103 14.27 10.76 -1.87
N GLU A 104 15.08 10.76 -0.83
CA GLU A 104 16.49 11.14 -0.91
C GLU A 104 17.29 10.01 -1.57
N LEU A 105 16.97 8.77 -1.21
CA LEU A 105 17.57 7.58 -1.81
C LEU A 105 16.88 7.13 -3.10
N ARG A 106 15.80 7.81 -3.51
CA ARG A 106 15.00 7.51 -4.71
C ARG A 106 14.53 6.06 -4.76
N VAL A 107 13.97 5.59 -3.66
CA VAL A 107 13.45 4.22 -3.51
C VAL A 107 11.93 4.21 -3.58
N GLY A 108 11.38 3.38 -4.46
CA GLY A 108 9.96 3.12 -4.64
C GLY A 108 9.52 1.76 -4.10
N VAL A 109 8.20 1.56 -4.03
CA VAL A 109 7.55 0.27 -3.75
C VAL A 109 6.39 0.13 -4.72
N ASP A 110 6.60 -0.67 -5.75
CA ASP A 110 5.63 -0.90 -6.81
C ASP A 110 4.80 -2.16 -6.57
N ALA A 111 3.48 -2.00 -6.38
CA ALA A 111 2.56 -3.13 -6.23
C ALA A 111 1.81 -3.54 -7.51
N ARG A 112 2.27 -3.14 -8.70
CA ARG A 112 1.57 -3.39 -9.97
C ARG A 112 1.39 -4.88 -10.24
N ARG A 113 2.48 -5.66 -10.16
CA ARG A 113 2.54 -7.09 -10.53
C ARG A 113 2.64 -8.04 -9.34
N MET A 114 2.97 -7.51 -8.17
CA MET A 114 3.11 -8.25 -6.93
C MET A 114 2.75 -7.36 -5.75
N GLY A 115 2.24 -7.90 -4.66
CA GLY A 115 1.98 -7.10 -3.47
C GLY A 115 1.08 -7.80 -2.48
N ASN A 116 0.46 -7.02 -1.60
CA ASN A 116 -0.52 -7.52 -0.64
C ASN A 116 -1.83 -6.72 -0.69
N GLU A 117 -2.71 -6.88 0.29
CA GLU A 117 -4.02 -6.23 0.34
C GLU A 117 -3.97 -4.70 0.19
N GLY A 118 -2.87 -4.06 0.61
CA GLY A 118 -2.68 -2.62 0.53
C GLY A 118 -2.83 -2.05 -0.89
N ARG A 119 -2.53 -2.85 -1.92
CA ARG A 119 -2.67 -2.43 -3.33
C ARG A 119 -4.11 -2.16 -3.77
N MET A 120 -5.10 -2.55 -2.98
CA MET A 120 -6.53 -2.37 -3.30
C MET A 120 -7.12 -1.09 -2.68
N VAL A 121 -6.30 -0.24 -2.05
CA VAL A 121 -6.78 1.02 -1.47
C VAL A 121 -7.02 2.02 -2.58
N ASN A 122 -8.19 2.68 -2.60
CA ASN A 122 -8.55 3.67 -3.62
C ASN A 122 -8.29 5.11 -3.17
N ASP A 123 -8.28 6.06 -4.11
CA ASP A 123 -8.36 7.49 -3.78
C ASP A 123 -9.78 7.83 -3.34
N TYR A 124 -9.90 8.73 -2.36
CA TYR A 124 -11.21 9.13 -1.83
C TYR A 124 -12.02 10.04 -2.77
N ARG A 125 -11.40 10.70 -3.76
CA ARG A 125 -12.07 11.71 -4.59
C ARG A 125 -13.11 11.05 -5.48
N GLY A 126 -14.34 11.56 -5.41
CA GLY A 126 -15.47 11.03 -6.16
C GLY A 126 -16.14 9.82 -5.52
N VAL A 127 -15.59 9.25 -4.45
CA VAL A 127 -16.22 8.15 -3.71
C VAL A 127 -17.44 8.69 -2.94
N PRO A 128 -18.64 8.12 -3.14
CA PRO A 128 -19.85 8.56 -2.43
C PRO A 128 -19.66 8.55 -0.90
N GLY A 129 -19.98 9.68 -0.25
CA GLY A 129 -19.86 9.84 1.20
C GLY A 129 -18.46 10.22 1.70
N PHE A 130 -17.44 10.27 0.84
CA PHE A 130 -16.11 10.73 1.21
C PHE A 130 -15.92 12.22 0.89
N VAL A 131 -15.48 12.97 1.92
CA VAL A 131 -15.02 14.36 1.78
C VAL A 131 -13.51 14.50 1.99
N ARG A 132 -12.87 13.44 2.50
CA ARG A 132 -11.42 13.32 2.72
C ARG A 132 -11.05 11.85 2.87
N ALA A 133 -9.77 11.54 2.68
CA ALA A 133 -9.19 10.25 3.01
C ALA A 133 -9.41 9.87 4.49
N ASN A 134 -9.61 8.59 4.75
CA ASN A 134 -9.77 8.03 6.11
C ASN A 134 -8.58 7.17 6.55
N VAL A 135 -7.66 6.87 5.63
CA VAL A 135 -6.38 6.21 5.87
C VAL A 135 -5.25 6.95 5.16
N VAL A 136 -4.01 6.71 5.58
CA VAL A 136 -2.81 7.39 5.05
C VAL A 136 -1.64 6.42 4.94
N PHE A 137 -0.80 6.66 3.93
CA PHE A 137 0.49 6.00 3.79
C PHE A 137 1.57 6.79 4.52
N GLU A 138 2.27 6.14 5.44
CA GLU A 138 3.37 6.72 6.20
C GLU A 138 4.47 5.68 6.41
N THR A 139 5.73 6.11 6.36
CA THR A 139 6.87 5.23 6.61
C THR A 139 6.93 4.84 8.08
N ARG A 140 7.42 3.63 8.34
CA ARG A 140 7.63 3.11 9.70
C ARG A 140 8.86 2.21 9.75
N ARG A 141 9.42 2.04 10.94
CA ARG A 141 10.49 1.06 11.19
C ARG A 141 9.95 -0.21 11.84
N VAL A 142 10.34 -1.37 11.33
CA VAL A 142 9.94 -2.69 11.84
C VAL A 142 11.17 -3.46 12.33
N GLY A 143 11.11 -4.03 13.53
CA GLY A 143 12.16 -4.94 14.03
C GLY A 143 13.24 -4.35 14.95
N GLY A 144 13.08 -3.13 15.50
CA GLY A 144 13.90 -2.68 16.65
C GLY A 144 14.37 -1.22 16.65
N GLY A 145 13.44 -0.27 16.72
CA GLY A 145 13.77 1.16 16.83
C GLY A 145 14.46 1.71 15.60
N ASP A 146 15.47 2.58 15.77
CA ASP A 146 16.17 3.26 14.67
C ASP A 146 16.93 2.33 13.71
N ARG A 147 17.16 1.07 14.12
CA ARG A 147 17.76 0.02 13.27
C ARG A 147 16.73 -0.88 12.59
N GLY A 148 15.44 -0.56 12.72
CA GLY A 148 14.38 -1.33 12.09
C GLY A 148 14.30 -1.08 10.59
N GLU A 149 13.87 -2.11 9.86
CA GLU A 149 13.58 -2.08 8.43
C GLU A 149 12.54 -0.99 8.14
N VAL A 150 12.89 -0.06 7.23
CA VAL A 150 11.97 0.99 6.78
C VAL A 150 10.95 0.38 5.83
N ARG A 151 9.66 0.56 6.14
CA ARG A 151 8.54 0.08 5.34
C ARG A 151 7.51 1.17 5.12
N MET A 152 6.79 1.07 4.02
CA MET A 152 5.58 1.86 3.81
C MET A 152 4.43 1.21 4.58
N GLY A 153 3.79 1.94 5.50
CA GLY A 153 2.66 1.47 6.30
C GLY A 153 1.37 2.17 5.91
N LEU A 154 0.25 1.44 5.98
CA LEU A 154 -1.09 2.00 5.90
C LEU A 154 -1.65 2.20 7.31
N TRP A 155 -2.07 3.42 7.62
CA TRP A 155 -2.53 3.83 8.94
C TRP A 155 -3.93 4.42 8.89
N VAL A 156 -4.71 4.22 9.95
CA VAL A 156 -5.98 4.93 10.13
C VAL A 156 -5.70 6.41 10.36
N GLY A 157 -6.48 7.28 9.73
CA GLY A 157 -6.40 8.71 9.94
C GLY A 157 -6.86 9.16 11.35
N SER A 158 -7.24 10.43 11.45
CA SER A 158 -7.58 11.07 12.72
C SER A 158 -8.88 10.59 13.39
N LYS A 159 -9.68 9.75 12.73
CA LYS A 159 -10.96 9.25 13.22
C LYS A 159 -11.07 7.75 13.04
N ASP A 160 -11.82 7.10 13.93
CA ASP A 160 -12.15 5.69 13.82
C ASP A 160 -12.84 5.38 12.50
N VAL A 161 -12.51 4.23 11.93
CA VAL A 161 -13.17 3.68 10.73
C VAL A 161 -14.07 2.54 11.15
N LYS A 162 -15.36 2.63 10.83
CA LYS A 162 -16.33 1.58 11.17
C LYS A 162 -16.11 0.33 10.33
N LYS A 163 -16.44 -0.83 10.92
CA LYS A 163 -16.49 -2.11 10.19
C LYS A 163 -17.29 -1.95 8.89
N GLY A 164 -16.74 -2.47 7.79
CA GLY A 164 -17.38 -2.49 6.48
C GLY A 164 -17.22 -1.21 5.66
N ALA A 165 -16.68 -0.13 6.24
CA ALA A 165 -16.34 1.08 5.50
C ALA A 165 -15.16 0.82 4.55
N GLU A 166 -15.17 1.48 3.39
CA GLU A 166 -14.02 1.48 2.48
C GLU A 166 -12.85 2.26 3.10
N LEU A 167 -11.64 1.83 2.79
CA LEU A 167 -10.41 2.52 3.14
C LEU A 167 -9.96 3.28 1.89
N CYS A 168 -9.89 4.60 2.00
CA CYS A 168 -9.45 5.46 0.92
C CYS A 168 -8.32 6.39 1.39
N VAL A 169 -7.28 6.49 0.58
CA VAL A 169 -6.15 7.40 0.75
C VAL A 169 -6.34 8.64 -0.12
N SER A 170 -5.39 9.57 -0.07
CA SER A 170 -5.18 10.52 -1.17
C SER A 170 -3.93 10.13 -1.94
N TYR A 171 -4.07 9.86 -3.24
CA TYR A 171 -2.94 9.60 -4.15
C TYR A 171 -2.07 10.85 -4.40
N GLY A 172 -2.48 12.01 -3.88
CA GLY A 172 -1.77 13.26 -4.03
C GLY A 172 -2.08 13.99 -5.34
N LYS A 173 -1.72 15.29 -5.38
CA LYS A 173 -2.05 16.17 -6.51
C LYS A 173 -1.27 15.83 -7.78
N GLY A 174 -0.05 15.30 -7.67
CA GLY A 174 0.79 14.93 -8.81
C GLY A 174 0.16 13.81 -9.65
N PHE A 175 -0.29 12.73 -8.98
CA PHE A 175 -0.96 11.59 -9.61
C PHE A 175 -2.15 12.02 -10.49
N TRP A 176 -2.96 12.96 -10.00
CA TRP A 176 -4.14 13.44 -10.72
C TRP A 176 -3.82 14.43 -11.84
N LYS A 177 -2.76 15.24 -11.72
CA LYS A 177 -2.38 16.22 -12.75
C LYS A 177 -1.95 15.55 -14.05
N GLU A 178 -1.27 14.41 -13.99
CA GLU A 178 -0.83 13.69 -15.19
C GLU A 178 -2.00 13.09 -15.97
N ARG A 179 -3.12 12.79 -15.30
CA ARG A 179 -4.34 12.24 -15.90
C ARG A 179 -5.33 13.29 -16.42
N LEU A 180 -5.11 14.57 -16.12
CA LEU A 180 -5.88 15.67 -16.70
C LEU A 180 -5.33 16.11 -18.07
N LYS A 181 -4.21 15.54 -18.51
CA LYS A 181 -3.57 15.85 -19.80
C LYS A 181 -3.99 14.90 -20.92
N GLU A 182 -4.78 13.88 -20.62
CA GLU A 182 -5.47 12.99 -21.57
C GLU A 182 -6.91 13.49 -21.81
#